data_AF-A0A955HJY7-F1
#
_entry.id   AF-A0A955HJY7-F1
#
_cell.length_a   1.000
_cell.length_b   1.000
_cell.length_c   1.000
_cell.angle_alpha   90.00
_cell.angle_beta   90.00
_cell.angle_gamma   90.00
#
_symmetry.space_group_name_H-M   'P 1'
#
loop_
_entity.id
_entity.type
_entity.pdbx_description
1 polymer ?
#
loop_
_entity_poly.entity_id
_entity_poly.type
_entity_poly.pdbx_seq_one_letter_code
_entity_poly.pdbx_strand_id
1 'polypeptide(L)'
;MDYKDEKLPFDPEKMSFRQRVGRGVSVEVFLLESQDKNIPSYALKVNHAEKGGVDKLTQYAAKQKKEHEEMVHWYKDVPNIIPEEFFFVGSNPRDSKPAVMSVQTFVSGKMRDIFSYGEAELLEVLRGDERLKKQFCAFVERTKALRDEKGKMIDVIGEENVSIIENNDKKQLIFLDPYGSADSNEARDRSKEEQKQKIERLERISQEVVKT
;
A
#
# COMPACT_ATOMS: atom_id res chain seq x y z
N MET A 1 -20.96 -1.46 -23.91
CA MET A 1 -20.15 -2.35 -23.04
C MET A 1 -20.89 -2.42 -21.73
N ASP A 2 -21.44 -3.58 -21.41
CA ASP A 2 -22.16 -3.79 -20.16
C ASP A 2 -21.18 -3.59 -18.99
N TYR A 3 -21.44 -2.57 -18.17
CA TYR A 3 -20.84 -2.44 -16.85
C TYR A 3 -21.29 -3.68 -16.08
N LYS A 4 -20.43 -4.70 -15.98
CA LYS A 4 -20.70 -5.80 -15.07
C LYS A 4 -20.67 -5.18 -13.68
N ASP A 5 -21.79 -5.26 -12.97
CA ASP A 5 -21.89 -4.94 -11.55
C ASP A 5 -20.87 -5.81 -10.78
N GLU A 6 -19.61 -5.42 -10.78
CA GLU A 6 -18.69 -5.78 -9.70
C GLU A 6 -19.32 -5.13 -8.47
N LYS A 7 -20.01 -5.95 -7.68
CA LYS A 7 -20.53 -5.53 -6.38
C LYS A 7 -19.38 -4.86 -5.65
N LEU A 8 -19.58 -3.61 -5.23
CA LEU A 8 -18.64 -2.91 -4.39
C LEU A 8 -18.24 -3.81 -3.21
N PRO A 9 -16.99 -3.72 -2.72
CA PRO A 9 -16.53 -4.56 -1.61
C PRO A 9 -17.23 -4.21 -0.29
N PHE A 10 -18.12 -3.22 -0.31
CA PHE A 10 -18.93 -2.75 0.80
C PHE A 10 -20.36 -2.44 0.34
N ASP A 11 -21.26 -2.39 1.32
CA ASP A 11 -22.62 -1.87 1.16
C ASP A 11 -22.62 -0.34 1.40
N PRO A 12 -22.89 0.50 0.38
CA PRO A 12 -22.87 1.95 0.52
C PRO A 12 -23.84 2.49 1.58
N GLU A 13 -24.96 1.81 1.83
CA GLU A 13 -25.95 2.23 2.84
C GLU A 13 -25.42 2.07 4.27
N LYS A 14 -24.37 1.26 4.45
CA LYS A 14 -23.71 1.01 5.74
C LYS A 14 -22.44 1.85 5.92
N MET A 15 -22.14 2.73 4.98
CA MET A 15 -20.94 3.57 5.02
C MET A 15 -21.31 5.05 5.20
N SER A 16 -20.59 5.74 6.07
CA SER A 16 -20.60 7.19 6.15
C SER A 16 -19.38 7.76 5.45
N PHE A 17 -19.61 8.57 4.43
CA PHE A 17 -18.53 9.34 3.81
C PHE A 17 -18.02 10.40 4.80
N ARG A 18 -16.73 10.35 5.12
CA ARG A 18 -16.04 11.34 5.93
C ARG A 18 -15.17 12.23 5.05
N GLN A 19 -14.74 13.35 5.62
CA GLN A 19 -13.84 14.28 4.95
C GLN A 19 -12.50 13.63 4.57
N ARG A 20 -11.75 14.30 3.69
CA ARG A 20 -10.41 13.88 3.26
C ARG A 20 -9.53 13.59 4.48
N VAL A 21 -8.95 12.39 4.52
CA VAL A 21 -8.07 11.91 5.60
C VAL A 21 -6.59 11.91 5.23
N GLY A 22 -6.28 12.01 3.93
CA GLY A 22 -4.90 12.04 3.45
C GLY A 22 -4.76 12.61 2.04
N ARG A 23 -3.52 12.94 1.66
CA ARG A 23 -3.17 13.41 0.33
C ARG A 23 -1.77 12.93 -0.04
N GLY A 24 -1.67 12.15 -1.12
CA GLY A 24 -0.42 11.87 -1.82
C GLY A 24 -0.18 12.87 -2.95
N VAL A 25 0.94 12.69 -3.68
CA VAL A 25 1.35 13.58 -4.80
C VAL A 25 0.23 13.73 -5.84
N SER A 26 -0.42 12.63 -6.22
CA SER A 26 -1.48 12.60 -7.23
C SER A 26 -2.76 11.92 -6.73
N VAL A 27 -2.88 11.67 -5.43
CA VAL A 27 -3.99 10.91 -4.85
C VAL A 27 -4.60 11.68 -3.70
N GLU A 28 -5.92 11.80 -3.68
CA GLU A 28 -6.66 12.23 -2.48
C GLU A 28 -7.31 11.02 -1.82
N VAL A 29 -7.20 10.93 -0.50
CA VAL A 29 -7.72 9.81 0.28
C VAL A 29 -8.88 10.28 1.15
N PHE A 30 -10.04 9.66 0.98
CA PHE A 30 -11.24 9.88 1.76
C PHE A 30 -11.55 8.65 2.60
N LEU A 31 -12.13 8.83 3.78
CA LEU A 31 -12.55 7.72 4.63
C LEU A 31 -14.03 7.41 4.40
N LEU A 32 -14.32 6.16 4.09
CA LEU A 32 -15.64 5.55 4.13
C LEU A 32 -15.75 4.81 5.47
N GLU A 33 -16.35 5.46 6.46
CA GLU A 33 -16.44 4.91 7.82
C GLU A 33 -17.63 3.97 7.93
N SER A 34 -17.37 2.72 8.30
CA SER A 34 -18.43 1.75 8.56
C SER A 34 -19.30 2.17 9.74
N GLN A 35 -20.62 2.09 9.57
CA GLN A 35 -21.59 2.27 10.65
C GLN A 35 -21.82 0.98 11.45
N ASP A 36 -21.28 -0.16 10.99
CA ASP A 36 -21.34 -1.47 11.65
C ASP A 36 -19.94 -1.92 12.07
N LYS A 37 -19.74 -2.23 13.34
CA LYS A 37 -18.45 -2.68 13.89
C LYS A 37 -17.95 -4.01 13.29
N ASN A 38 -18.84 -4.77 12.67
CA ASN A 38 -18.50 -6.05 12.01
C ASN A 38 -18.06 -5.87 10.55
N ILE A 39 -18.20 -4.66 9.99
CA ILE A 39 -17.79 -4.33 8.63
C ILE A 39 -16.60 -3.37 8.73
N PRO A 40 -15.49 -3.61 8.02
CA PRO A 40 -14.36 -2.71 8.06
C PRO A 40 -14.74 -1.35 7.44
N SER A 41 -14.04 -0.30 7.87
CA SER A 41 -14.02 0.97 7.13
C SER A 41 -13.13 0.83 5.90
N TYR A 42 -13.28 1.74 4.93
CA TYR A 42 -12.51 1.75 3.69
C TYR A 42 -11.91 3.11 3.39
N ALA A 43 -10.77 3.12 2.70
CA ALA A 43 -10.16 4.31 2.12
C ALA A 43 -10.55 4.39 0.65
N LEU A 44 -11.22 5.48 0.26
CA LEU A 44 -11.44 5.82 -1.14
C LEU A 44 -10.28 6.70 -1.62
N LYS A 45 -9.44 6.17 -2.49
CA LYS A 45 -8.35 6.89 -3.14
C LYS A 45 -8.84 7.40 -4.49
N VAL A 46 -8.68 8.70 -4.75
CA VAL A 46 -8.99 9.34 -6.04
C VAL A 46 -7.69 9.75 -6.70
N ASN A 47 -7.36 9.11 -7.83
CA ASN A 47 -6.12 9.33 -8.57
C ASN A 47 -6.31 10.39 -9.66
N HIS A 48 -5.54 11.46 -9.58
CA HIS A 48 -5.56 12.62 -10.48
C HIS A 48 -4.38 12.65 -11.47
N ALA A 49 -3.51 11.64 -11.45
CA ALA A 49 -2.30 11.58 -12.30
C ALA A 49 -2.65 11.44 -13.78
N GLU A 50 -3.62 10.57 -14.09
CA GLU A 50 -4.02 10.28 -15.46
C GLU A 50 -5.23 11.12 -15.86
N LYS A 51 -5.19 11.69 -17.06
CA LYS A 51 -6.29 12.50 -17.63
C LYS A 51 -6.67 11.93 -18.98
N GLY A 52 -7.96 11.90 -19.27
CA GLY A 52 -8.47 11.47 -20.56
C GLY A 52 -9.93 11.07 -20.51
N GLY A 53 -10.38 10.45 -21.61
CA GLY A 53 -11.69 9.82 -21.68
C GLY A 53 -11.78 8.56 -20.82
N VAL A 54 -13.01 8.11 -20.58
CA VAL A 54 -13.33 6.92 -19.76
C VAL A 54 -12.57 5.68 -20.23
N ASP A 55 -12.40 5.47 -21.53
CA ASP A 55 -11.68 4.31 -22.07
C ASP A 55 -10.21 4.25 -21.62
N LYS A 56 -9.52 5.40 -21.66
CA LYS A 56 -8.12 5.51 -21.23
C LYS A 56 -8.01 5.27 -19.72
N LEU A 57 -8.91 5.87 -18.94
CA LEU A 57 -8.96 5.68 -17.50
C LEU A 57 -9.30 4.23 -17.12
N THR A 58 -10.14 3.55 -17.91
CA THR A 58 -10.48 2.14 -17.71
C THR A 58 -9.26 1.24 -17.95
N GLN A 59 -8.49 1.50 -19.02
CA GLN A 59 -7.24 0.80 -19.26
C GLN A 59 -6.22 1.05 -18.15
N TYR A 60 -6.15 2.28 -17.65
CA TYR A 60 -5.28 2.62 -16.53
C TYR A 60 -5.70 1.91 -15.23
N ALA A 61 -7.00 1.91 -14.89
CA ALA A 61 -7.53 1.19 -13.74
C ALA A 61 -7.25 -0.33 -13.84
N ALA A 62 -7.41 -0.92 -15.03
CA ALA A 62 -7.09 -2.33 -15.28
C ALA A 62 -5.58 -2.63 -15.10
N LYS A 63 -4.70 -1.70 -15.52
CA LYS A 63 -3.26 -1.80 -15.27
C LYS A 63 -2.97 -1.78 -13.76
N GLN A 64 -3.53 -0.83 -13.02
CA GLN A 64 -3.36 -0.73 -11.56
C GLN A 64 -3.86 -1.98 -10.85
N LYS A 65 -5.04 -2.50 -11.23
CA LYS A 65 -5.58 -3.76 -10.70
C LYS A 65 -4.62 -4.93 -10.90
N LYS A 66 -4.07 -5.08 -12.11
CA LYS A 66 -3.10 -6.14 -12.42
C LYS A 66 -1.82 -6.02 -11.61
N GLU A 67 -1.30 -4.81 -11.43
CA GLU A 67 -0.13 -4.56 -10.58
C GLU A 67 -0.42 -4.88 -9.11
N HIS A 68 -1.63 -4.58 -8.61
CA HIS A 68 -2.09 -4.96 -7.27
C HIS A 68 -2.14 -6.46 -7.08
N GLU A 69 -2.80 -7.17 -7.99
CA GLU A 69 -2.89 -8.63 -7.97
C GLU A 69 -1.50 -9.29 -8.03
N GLU A 70 -0.57 -8.75 -8.82
CA GLU A 70 0.80 -9.24 -8.90
C GLU A 70 1.55 -9.03 -7.57
N MET A 71 1.41 -7.87 -6.93
CA MET A 71 2.01 -7.58 -5.62
C MET A 71 1.43 -8.47 -4.52
N VAL A 72 0.11 -8.63 -4.46
CA VAL A 72 -0.54 -9.56 -3.53
C VAL A 72 -0.02 -10.98 -3.73
N HIS A 73 0.11 -11.42 -4.98
CA HIS A 73 0.66 -12.74 -5.29
C HIS A 73 2.12 -12.88 -4.86
N TRP A 74 2.94 -11.85 -5.08
CA TRP A 74 4.33 -11.84 -4.66
C TRP A 74 4.46 -11.97 -3.14
N TYR A 75 3.61 -11.30 -2.36
CA TYR A 75 3.67 -11.32 -0.90
C TYR A 75 2.65 -12.27 -0.24
N LYS A 76 2.12 -13.25 -0.98
CA LYS A 76 1.09 -14.18 -0.49
C LYS A 76 1.45 -14.91 0.82
N ASP A 77 2.75 -15.10 1.08
CA ASP A 77 3.27 -15.81 2.25
C ASP A 77 3.53 -14.87 3.44
N VAL A 78 3.30 -13.56 3.27
CA VAL A 78 3.39 -12.54 4.33
C VAL A 78 1.97 -12.12 4.71
N PRO A 79 1.47 -12.53 5.88
CA PRO A 79 0.06 -12.37 6.21
C PRO A 79 -0.35 -10.89 6.30
N ASN A 80 -1.48 -10.54 5.67
CA ASN A 80 -2.13 -9.22 5.73
C ASN A 80 -1.22 -8.02 5.42
N ILE A 81 -0.12 -8.21 4.66
CA ILE A 81 0.80 -7.11 4.41
C ILE A 81 0.27 -6.13 3.37
N ILE A 82 -0.42 -6.60 2.33
CA ILE A 82 -1.05 -5.74 1.32
C ILE A 82 -2.56 -5.79 1.54
N PRO A 83 -3.21 -4.66 1.84
CA PRO A 83 -4.66 -4.60 1.91
C PRO A 83 -5.33 -4.93 0.58
N GLU A 84 -6.52 -5.51 0.65
CA GLU A 84 -7.38 -5.65 -0.51
C GLU A 84 -7.74 -4.27 -1.08
N GLU A 85 -7.73 -4.17 -2.40
CA GLU A 85 -7.99 -2.93 -3.11
C GLU A 85 -8.75 -3.19 -4.41
N PHE A 86 -9.77 -2.37 -4.67
CA PHE A 86 -10.69 -2.50 -5.80
C PHE A 86 -10.60 -1.24 -6.64
N PHE A 87 -10.38 -1.39 -7.96
CA PHE A 87 -10.14 -0.28 -8.87
C PHE A 87 -11.33 -0.06 -9.80
N PHE A 88 -11.72 1.20 -10.02
CA PHE A 88 -12.81 1.55 -10.91
C PHE A 88 -12.64 2.97 -11.48
N VAL A 89 -13.42 3.32 -12.50
CA VAL A 89 -13.53 4.69 -12.99
C VAL A 89 -14.81 5.29 -12.43
N GLY A 90 -14.67 6.41 -11.72
CA GLY A 90 -15.77 7.11 -11.06
C GLY A 90 -15.79 8.61 -11.40
N SER A 91 -16.84 9.30 -10.95
CA SER A 91 -16.92 10.76 -11.05
C SER A 91 -16.18 11.40 -9.88
N ASN A 92 -15.15 12.20 -10.17
CA ASN A 92 -14.33 12.89 -9.19
C ASN A 92 -15.22 13.77 -8.27
N PRO A 93 -15.14 13.62 -6.94
CA PRO A 93 -15.98 14.37 -6.02
C PRO A 93 -15.75 15.89 -6.08
N ARG A 94 -14.63 16.36 -6.65
CA ARG A 94 -14.28 17.78 -6.71
C ARG A 94 -14.83 18.51 -7.94
N ASP A 95 -14.78 17.90 -9.12
CA ASP A 95 -15.11 18.56 -10.39
C ASP A 95 -15.98 17.71 -11.33
N SER A 96 -16.48 16.58 -10.82
CA SER A 96 -17.33 15.62 -11.54
C SER A 96 -16.71 14.99 -12.79
N LYS A 97 -15.43 15.24 -13.09
CA LYS A 97 -14.76 14.61 -14.23
C LYS A 97 -14.46 13.14 -13.92
N PRO A 98 -14.40 12.27 -14.96
CA PRO A 98 -13.93 10.91 -14.77
C PRO A 98 -12.53 10.86 -14.16
N ALA A 99 -12.34 9.99 -13.17
CA ALA A 99 -11.06 9.72 -12.53
C ALA A 99 -10.94 8.23 -12.20
N VAL A 100 -9.70 7.72 -12.15
CA VAL A 100 -9.47 6.38 -11.58
C VAL A 100 -9.55 6.48 -10.07
N MET A 101 -10.33 5.60 -9.47
CA MET A 101 -10.52 5.49 -8.04
C MET A 101 -10.17 4.08 -7.60
N SER A 102 -9.76 3.96 -6.34
CA SER A 102 -9.69 2.68 -5.68
C SER A 102 -10.30 2.72 -4.28
N VAL A 103 -10.87 1.59 -3.88
CA VAL A 103 -11.36 1.36 -2.52
C VAL A 103 -10.43 0.33 -1.88
N GLN A 104 -9.75 0.72 -0.83
CA GLN A 104 -8.85 -0.13 -0.05
C GLN A 104 -9.41 -0.33 1.36
N THR A 105 -9.26 -1.51 1.96
CA THR A 105 -9.61 -1.68 3.39
C THR A 105 -8.83 -0.67 4.24
N PHE A 106 -9.54 0.13 5.03
CA PHE A 106 -8.92 1.16 5.87
C PHE A 106 -8.26 0.50 7.07
N VAL A 107 -6.96 0.75 7.24
CA VAL A 107 -6.22 0.21 8.38
C VAL A 107 -6.08 1.28 9.44
N SER A 108 -6.92 1.17 10.47
CA SER A 108 -6.94 2.09 11.61
C SER A 108 -5.77 1.84 12.55
N GLY A 109 -5.19 2.92 13.09
CA GLY A 109 -4.16 2.86 14.13
C GLY A 109 -3.17 4.00 13.99
N LYS A 110 -2.19 4.04 14.90
CA LYS A 110 -1.03 4.92 14.74
C LYS A 110 -0.12 4.31 13.69
N MET A 111 -0.01 4.97 12.54
CA MET A 111 0.88 4.56 11.46
C MET A 111 2.22 5.25 11.61
N ARG A 112 3.31 4.51 11.38
CA ARG A 112 4.64 5.08 11.27
C ARG A 112 5.43 4.36 10.19
N ASP A 113 5.96 5.14 9.26
CA ASP A 113 6.86 4.68 8.20
C ASP A 113 8.07 3.93 8.79
N ILE A 114 8.42 2.78 8.23
CA ILE A 114 9.49 1.92 8.75
C ILE A 114 10.89 2.56 8.65
N PHE A 115 11.09 3.45 7.68
CA PHE A 115 12.33 4.19 7.47
C PHE A 115 12.46 5.40 8.39
N SER A 116 11.38 5.84 9.03
CA SER A 116 11.42 6.87 10.08
C SER A 116 11.94 6.37 11.43
N TYR A 117 12.05 5.06 11.63
CA TYR A 117 12.65 4.49 12.85
C TYR A 117 14.17 4.58 12.80
N GLY A 118 14.81 4.83 13.94
CA GLY A 118 16.23 4.51 14.09
C GLY A 118 16.46 2.99 14.03
N GLU A 119 17.66 2.54 13.68
CA GLU A 119 17.96 1.08 13.60
C GLU A 119 17.75 0.38 14.95
N ALA A 120 18.31 0.93 16.03
CA ALA A 120 18.14 0.40 17.38
C ALA A 120 16.67 0.41 17.84
N GLU A 121 15.93 1.47 17.51
CA GLU A 121 14.51 1.62 17.84
C GLU A 121 13.66 0.57 17.11
N LEU A 122 13.90 0.36 15.81
CA LEU A 122 13.18 -0.65 15.04
C LEU A 122 13.47 -2.06 15.58
N LEU A 123 14.73 -2.35 15.93
CA LEU A 123 15.10 -3.62 16.55
C LEU A 123 14.39 -3.85 17.87
N GLU A 124 14.28 -2.84 18.73
CA GLU A 124 13.52 -2.93 19.99
C GLU A 124 12.04 -3.23 19.73
N VAL A 125 11.42 -2.52 18.79
CA VAL A 125 10.03 -2.75 18.37
C VAL A 125 9.82 -4.17 17.87
N LEU A 126 10.72 -4.68 17.02
CA LEU A 126 10.62 -6.03 16.47
C LEU A 126 10.88 -7.11 17.55
N ARG A 127 11.86 -6.90 18.44
CA ARG A 127 12.14 -7.83 19.55
C ARG A 127 10.97 -7.90 20.55
N GLY A 128 10.24 -6.80 20.72
CA GLY A 128 9.07 -6.72 21.60
C GLY A 128 7.80 -7.42 21.07
N ASP A 129 7.74 -7.78 19.78
CA ASP A 129 6.58 -8.42 19.16
C ASP A 129 7.00 -9.53 18.18
N GLU A 130 6.95 -10.79 18.64
CA GLU A 130 7.35 -11.96 17.87
C GLU A 130 6.56 -12.13 16.55
N ARG A 131 5.30 -11.70 16.53
CA ARG A 131 4.47 -11.79 15.32
C ARG A 131 4.91 -10.75 14.30
N LEU A 132 5.14 -9.51 14.74
CA LEU A 132 5.66 -8.45 13.88
C LEU A 132 7.06 -8.82 13.36
N LYS A 133 7.94 -9.36 14.21
CA LYS A 133 9.27 -9.85 13.81
C LYS A 133 9.16 -10.86 12.66
N LYS A 134 8.33 -11.88 12.79
CA LYS A 134 8.11 -12.90 11.75
C LYS A 134 7.59 -12.29 10.44
N GLN A 135 6.61 -11.39 10.54
CA GLN A 135 6.05 -10.71 9.37
C GLN A 135 7.11 -9.84 8.66
N PHE A 136 7.92 -9.12 9.43
CA PHE A 136 9.02 -8.30 8.94
C PHE A 136 10.09 -9.14 8.23
N CYS A 137 10.57 -10.22 8.85
CA CYS A 137 11.55 -11.11 8.23
C CYS A 137 11.02 -11.71 6.93
N ALA A 138 9.77 -12.19 6.92
CA ALA A 138 9.15 -12.73 5.71
C ALA A 138 9.02 -11.68 4.59
N PHE A 139 8.68 -10.43 4.93
CA PHE A 139 8.67 -9.31 3.98
C PHE A 139 10.05 -9.04 3.38
N VAL A 140 11.09 -8.99 4.21
CA VAL A 140 12.46 -8.72 3.78
C VAL A 140 13.01 -9.84 2.91
N GLU A 141 12.83 -11.09 3.34
CA GLU A 141 13.21 -12.27 2.57
C GLU A 141 12.53 -12.28 1.20
N ARG A 142 11.22 -11.97 1.16
CA ARG A 142 10.50 -11.95 -0.11
C ARG A 142 10.92 -10.81 -1.02
N THR A 143 11.12 -9.62 -0.47
CA THR A 143 11.61 -8.45 -1.21
C THR A 143 13.00 -8.72 -1.81
N LYS A 144 13.88 -9.36 -1.05
CA LYS A 144 15.20 -9.80 -1.51
C LYS A 144 15.09 -10.82 -2.64
N ALA A 145 14.29 -11.87 -2.47
CA ALA A 145 14.10 -12.90 -3.50
C ALA A 145 13.58 -12.30 -4.82
N LEU A 146 12.66 -11.34 -4.76
CA LEU A 146 12.12 -10.68 -5.95
C LEU A 146 13.18 -9.82 -6.68
N ARG A 147 14.06 -9.15 -5.94
CA ARG A 147 15.21 -8.45 -6.51
C ARG A 147 16.15 -9.44 -7.20
N ASP A 148 16.52 -10.50 -6.50
CA ASP A 148 17.57 -11.43 -6.94
C ASP A 148 17.09 -12.33 -8.10
N GLU A 149 15.84 -12.82 -8.08
CA GLU A 149 15.27 -13.73 -9.09
C GLU A 149 14.76 -13.00 -10.34
N LYS A 150 14.13 -11.84 -10.16
CA LYS A 150 13.40 -11.16 -11.25
C LYS A 150 14.02 -9.84 -11.68
N GLY A 151 15.09 -9.38 -11.01
CA GLY A 151 15.64 -8.04 -11.20
C GLY A 151 14.62 -6.94 -10.89
N LYS A 152 13.58 -7.25 -10.10
CA LYS A 152 12.50 -6.33 -9.78
C LYS A 152 12.84 -5.62 -8.48
N MET A 153 13.05 -4.31 -8.55
CA MET A 153 13.05 -3.47 -7.36
C MET A 153 11.64 -2.96 -7.11
N ILE A 154 11.14 -3.30 -5.93
CA ILE A 154 9.82 -2.90 -5.47
C ILE A 154 9.94 -1.51 -4.86
N ASP A 155 8.97 -0.64 -5.16
CA ASP A 155 9.05 0.73 -4.69
C ASP A 155 8.72 0.84 -3.20
N VAL A 156 9.79 0.84 -2.40
CA VAL A 156 9.76 1.10 -0.96
C VAL A 156 10.14 2.56 -0.63
N ILE A 157 10.31 3.43 -1.64
CA ILE A 157 10.77 4.81 -1.39
C ILE A 157 9.68 5.67 -0.78
N GLY A 158 8.45 5.53 -1.28
CA GLY A 158 7.34 6.39 -0.89
C GLY A 158 7.18 6.47 0.62
N GLU A 159 7.00 7.69 1.12
CA GLU A 159 6.68 7.90 2.53
C GLU A 159 5.41 7.13 2.87
N GLU A 160 5.45 6.39 3.97
CA GLU A 160 4.36 5.56 4.50
C GLU A 160 4.01 4.33 3.64
N ASN A 161 4.73 4.06 2.55
CA ASN A 161 4.50 2.87 1.71
C ASN A 161 4.65 1.60 2.54
N VAL A 162 5.72 1.49 3.32
CA VAL A 162 5.96 0.37 4.24
C VAL A 162 5.92 0.91 5.66
N SER A 163 4.86 0.56 6.39
CA SER A 163 4.56 1.16 7.69
C SER A 163 4.29 0.11 8.75
N ILE A 164 4.62 0.44 10.00
CA ILE A 164 4.13 -0.29 11.16
C ILE A 164 2.89 0.43 11.66
N ILE A 165 1.78 -0.30 11.75
CA ILE A 165 0.52 0.18 12.33
C ILE A 165 0.35 -0.42 13.71
N GLU A 166 0.08 0.44 14.69
CA GLU A 166 -0.22 0.08 16.05
C GLU A 166 -1.70 0.32 16.37
N ASN A 167 -2.40 -0.75 16.80
CA ASN A 167 -3.81 -0.71 17.18
C ASN A 167 -4.07 -1.64 18.37
N ASN A 168 -4.49 -1.09 19.52
CA ASN A 168 -4.80 -1.84 20.74
C ASN A 168 -3.72 -2.89 21.10
N ASP A 169 -2.48 -2.42 21.27
CA ASP A 169 -1.27 -3.20 21.56
C ASP A 169 -0.83 -4.21 20.49
N LYS A 170 -1.55 -4.28 19.36
CA LYS A 170 -1.16 -5.10 18.21
C LYS A 170 -0.41 -4.24 17.20
N LYS A 171 0.81 -4.65 16.87
CA LYS A 171 1.57 -4.07 15.76
C LYS A 171 1.49 -4.97 14.53
N GLN A 172 1.45 -4.37 13.35
CA GLN A 172 1.50 -5.07 12.07
C GLN A 172 2.27 -4.25 11.06
N LEU A 173 3.02 -4.93 10.20
CA LEU A 173 3.64 -4.37 9.02
C LEU A 173 2.60 -4.31 7.89
N ILE A 174 2.52 -3.18 7.22
CA ILE A 174 1.65 -2.96 6.06
C ILE A 174 2.45 -2.41 4.89
N PHE A 175 2.00 -2.72 3.68
CA PHE A 175 2.48 -2.20 2.42
C PHE A 175 1.31 -1.58 1.64
N LEU A 176 1.15 -0.27 1.69
CA LEU A 176 -0.08 0.44 1.28
C LEU A 176 -0.14 0.78 -0.21
N ASP A 177 0.98 1.23 -0.78
CA ASP A 177 1.05 1.72 -2.16
C ASP A 177 2.27 1.11 -2.87
N PRO A 178 2.25 -0.20 -3.17
CA PRO A 178 3.37 -0.87 -3.85
C PRO A 178 3.44 -0.52 -5.36
N TYR A 179 2.58 0.38 -5.87
CA TYR A 179 2.47 0.74 -7.28
C TYR A 179 3.27 2.00 -7.60
N GLY A 180 4.10 1.91 -8.63
CA GLY A 180 4.99 3.01 -9.00
C GLY A 180 6.30 2.50 -9.57
N SER A 181 6.26 1.79 -10.70
CA SER A 181 7.49 1.62 -11.46
C SER A 181 7.88 2.98 -12.03
N ALA A 182 8.90 3.63 -11.46
CA ALA A 182 9.43 4.90 -11.95
C ALA A 182 9.82 4.78 -13.44
N ASP A 183 9.01 5.38 -14.31
CA ASP A 183 9.17 5.37 -15.77
C ASP A 183 9.94 6.60 -16.31
N SER A 184 10.61 7.39 -15.45
CA SER A 184 11.49 8.48 -15.89
C SER A 184 12.97 8.16 -15.65
N ASN A 185 13.79 8.24 -16.71
CA ASN A 185 15.15 7.66 -16.75
C ASN A 185 16.20 8.32 -15.85
N GLU A 186 16.09 9.61 -15.48
CA GLU A 186 17.07 10.26 -14.58
C GLU A 186 16.67 10.20 -13.10
N ALA A 187 15.37 10.26 -12.80
CA ALA A 187 14.86 9.99 -11.46
C ALA A 187 15.06 8.52 -11.08
N ARG A 188 15.08 7.62 -12.10
CA ARG A 188 15.35 6.18 -11.95
C ARG A 188 16.64 5.88 -11.21
N ASP A 189 17.76 6.52 -11.53
CA ASP A 189 19.05 6.05 -10.99
C ASP A 189 19.28 6.49 -9.55
N ARG A 190 18.84 7.71 -9.18
CA ARG A 190 18.85 8.14 -7.77
C ARG A 190 17.84 7.38 -6.93
N SER A 191 16.65 7.13 -7.48
CA SER A 191 15.60 6.30 -6.88
C SER A 191 16.09 4.87 -6.66
N LYS A 192 16.81 4.27 -7.62
CA LYS A 192 17.35 2.92 -7.49
C LYS A 192 18.40 2.79 -6.38
N GLU A 193 19.33 3.74 -6.27
CA GLU A 193 20.35 3.69 -5.22
C GLU A 193 19.71 3.89 -3.84
N GLU A 194 18.74 4.81 -3.71
CA GLU A 194 17.98 4.96 -2.47
C GLU A 194 17.18 3.70 -2.12
N GLN A 195 16.49 3.09 -3.08
CA GLN A 195 15.78 1.80 -2.89
C GLN A 195 16.74 0.72 -2.41
N LYS A 196 17.89 0.62 -3.05
CA LYS A 196 18.90 -0.36 -2.69
C LYS A 196 19.37 -0.16 -1.25
N GLN A 197 19.71 1.06 -0.85
CA GLN A 197 20.12 1.38 0.52
C GLN A 197 19.02 1.09 1.55
N LYS A 198 17.76 1.43 1.22
CA LYS A 198 16.59 1.11 2.04
C LYS A 198 16.45 -0.41 2.21
N ILE A 199 16.49 -1.19 1.13
CA ILE A 199 16.40 -2.66 1.17
C ILE A 199 17.57 -3.27 1.95
N GLU A 200 18.81 -2.84 1.68
CA GLU A 200 20.01 -3.31 2.40
C GLU A 200 19.91 -3.05 3.91
N ARG A 201 19.37 -1.89 4.30
CA ARG A 201 19.08 -1.59 5.70
C ARG A 201 18.09 -2.59 6.30
N LEU A 202 16.98 -2.89 5.61
CA LEU A 202 16.01 -3.88 6.09
C LEU A 202 16.64 -5.28 6.21
N GLU A 203 17.49 -5.67 5.25
CA GLU A 203 18.23 -6.94 5.30
C GLU A 203 19.12 -7.04 6.54
N ARG A 204 19.90 -5.99 6.86
CA ARG A 204 20.74 -5.96 8.06
C ARG A 204 19.92 -6.12 9.34
N ILE A 205 18.83 -5.36 9.46
CA ILE A 205 17.93 -5.42 10.61
C ILE A 205 17.30 -6.80 10.76
N SER A 206 16.87 -7.41 9.64
CA SER A 206 16.30 -8.77 9.64
C SER A 206 17.32 -9.81 10.09
N GLN A 207 18.60 -9.67 9.73
CA GLN A 207 19.64 -10.59 10.19
C GLN A 207 19.96 -10.41 11.67
N GLU A 208 19.92 -9.17 12.18
CA GLU A 208 20.23 -8.89 13.58
C GLU A 208 19.11 -9.35 14.52
N VAL A 209 17.84 -9.11 14.14
CA VAL A 209 16.70 -9.46 14.99
C VAL A 209 16.55 -10.98 15.19
N VAL A 210 17.07 -11.79 14.28
CA VAL A 210 17.06 -13.26 14.36
C VAL A 210 18.17 -13.81 15.27
N LYS A 211 19.25 -13.06 15.52
CA LYS A 211 20.36 -13.51 16.39
C LYS A 211 20.04 -13.45 17.88
N THR A 212 18.93 -12.81 18.25
CA THR A 212 18.49 -12.58 19.64
C THR A 212 17.33 -13.51 19.97
#